data_AF-A0A2N9M137-F1
#
_entry.id   AF-A0A2N9M137-F1
#
_cell.length_a   1.000
_cell.length_b   1.000
_cell.length_c   1.000
_cell.angle_alpha   90.00
_cell.angle_beta   90.00
_cell.angle_gamma   90.00
#
_symmetry.space_group_name_H-M   'P 1'
#
loop_
_entity.id
_entity.type
_entity.pdbx_description
1 polymer ?
#
loop_
_entity_poly.entity_id
_entity_poly.type
_entity_poly.pdbx_seq_one_letter_code
_entity_poly.pdbx_strand_id
1 'polypeptide(L)'
;MSLSDKPRHGYALIQDIEALSHGRVRMSTGTLYGALRRLLEDQWIARFEQEDTSREKQPYQLTPAGRKRLDLELDRMKQLTRAAAARRRTREA
;
A
#
# COMPACT_ATOMS: atom_id res chain seq x y z
N MET A 1 3.39 -1.16 -1.43
CA MET A 1 4.55 -2.02 -1.12
C MET A 1 4.13 -3.30 -0.44
N SER A 2 3.33 -3.30 0.63
CA SER A 2 2.97 -4.56 1.32
C SER A 2 2.29 -5.64 0.44
N LEU A 3 1.64 -5.25 -0.65
CA LEU A 3 1.00 -6.15 -1.64
C LEU A 3 1.76 -6.27 -2.97
N SER A 4 2.95 -5.68 -3.14
CA SER A 4 3.66 -5.70 -4.43
C SER A 4 4.16 -7.09 -4.83
N ASP A 5 4.52 -7.90 -3.83
CA ASP A 5 5.31 -9.12 -4.06
C ASP A 5 4.45 -10.39 -3.99
N LYS A 6 3.52 -10.46 -3.03
CA LYS A 6 2.64 -11.63 -2.83
C LYS A 6 1.31 -11.26 -2.18
N PRO A 7 0.26 -12.10 -2.34
CA PRO A 7 -0.99 -11.92 -1.62
C PRO A 7 -0.78 -11.94 -0.09
N ARG A 8 -1.52 -11.12 0.65
CA ARG A 8 -1.43 -11.04 2.13
C ARG A 8 -2.78 -10.85 2.80
N HIS A 9 -2.94 -11.49 3.96
CA HIS A 9 -4.10 -11.26 4.82
C HIS A 9 -4.06 -9.88 5.49
N GLY A 10 -5.24 -9.39 5.90
CA GLY A 10 -5.38 -8.10 6.58
C GLY A 10 -4.42 -7.94 7.77
N TYR A 11 -4.35 -8.92 8.66
CA TYR A 11 -3.46 -8.84 9.82
C TYR A 11 -1.97 -8.77 9.44
N ALA A 12 -1.55 -9.56 8.45
CA ALA A 12 -0.17 -9.52 7.95
C ALA A 12 0.18 -8.15 7.32
N LEU A 13 -0.80 -7.43 6.79
CA LEU A 13 -0.60 -6.06 6.30
C LEU A 13 -0.37 -5.06 7.43
N ILE A 14 -1.06 -5.20 8.58
CA ILE A 14 -0.83 -4.33 9.74
C ILE A 14 0.63 -4.43 10.19
N GLN A 15 1.11 -5.66 10.36
CA GLN A 15 2.49 -5.93 10.82
C GLN A 15 3.53 -5.44 9.81
N ASP A 16 3.30 -5.68 8.52
CA ASP A 16 4.22 -5.26 7.45
C ASP A 16 4.31 -3.73 7.34
N ILE A 17 3.18 -3.02 7.43
CA ILE A 17 3.15 -1.54 7.39
C ILE A 17 3.86 -0.95 8.62
N GLU A 18 3.65 -1.52 9.80
CA GLU A 18 4.37 -1.07 11.01
C GLU A 18 5.88 -1.28 10.86
N ALA A 19 6.30 -2.46 10.37
CA ALA A 19 7.70 -2.76 10.14
C ALA A 19 8.35 -1.82 9.10
N LEU A 20 7.72 -1.66 7.92
CA LEU A 20 8.21 -0.79 6.84
C LEU A 20 8.29 0.68 7.25
N SER A 21 7.41 1.12 8.15
CA SER A 21 7.41 2.49 8.65
C SER A 21 8.37 2.71 9.82
N HIS A 22 9.05 1.66 10.30
CA HIS A 22 9.82 1.66 11.54
C HIS A 22 8.98 2.14 12.74
N GLY A 23 7.75 1.64 12.85
CA GLY A 23 6.82 1.97 13.93
C GLY A 23 6.16 3.34 13.82
N ARG A 24 6.49 4.16 12.80
CA ARG A 24 5.89 5.49 12.61
C ARG A 24 4.43 5.43 12.17
N VAL A 25 4.04 4.35 11.52
CA VAL A 25 2.65 4.11 11.09
C VAL A 25 2.13 2.87 11.80
N ARG A 26 1.18 3.08 12.71
CA ARG A 26 0.43 2.01 13.38
C ARG A 26 -1.04 2.13 13.00
N MET A 27 -1.53 1.17 12.23
CA MET A 27 -2.91 1.16 11.77
C MET A 27 -3.78 0.36 12.73
N SER A 28 -4.93 0.90 13.14
CA SER A 28 -5.97 0.08 13.75
C SER A 28 -6.59 -0.84 12.71
N THR A 29 -7.21 -1.94 13.17
CA THR A 29 -7.96 -2.86 12.30
C THR A 29 -9.03 -2.12 11.50
N GLY A 30 -9.81 -1.24 12.14
CA GLY A 30 -10.85 -0.44 11.47
C GLY A 30 -10.29 0.45 10.36
N THR A 31 -9.17 1.14 10.61
CA THR A 31 -8.53 1.99 9.60
C THR A 31 -8.00 1.16 8.42
N LEU A 32 -7.37 0.01 8.70
CA LEU A 32 -6.90 -0.87 7.64
C LEU A 32 -8.05 -1.38 6.78
N TYR A 33 -9.10 -1.94 7.38
CA TYR A 33 -10.21 -2.50 6.60
C TYR A 33 -10.99 -1.43 5.85
N GLY A 34 -11.08 -0.20 6.39
CA GLY A 34 -11.60 0.95 5.64
C GLY A 34 -10.76 1.27 4.40
N ALA A 35 -9.42 1.25 4.53
CA ALA A 35 -8.52 1.47 3.40
C ALA A 35 -8.61 0.33 2.36
N LEU A 36 -8.63 -0.93 2.81
CA LEU A 36 -8.77 -2.09 1.93
C LEU A 36 -10.10 -2.08 1.19
N ARG A 37 -11.20 -1.68 1.84
CA ARG A 37 -12.50 -1.52 1.20
C ARG A 37 -12.43 -0.53 0.04
N ARG A 38 -11.83 0.65 0.24
CA ARG A 38 -11.66 1.65 -0.82
C ARG A 38 -10.82 1.11 -1.98
N LEU A 39 -9.70 0.44 -1.67
CA LEU A 39 -8.84 -0.15 -2.70
C LEU A 39 -9.54 -1.26 -3.51
N LEU A 40 -10.48 -1.99 -2.91
CA LEU A 40 -11.34 -2.95 -3.60
C LEU A 40 -12.37 -2.26 -4.47
N GLU A 41 -13.03 -1.21 -3.95
CA GLU A 41 -14.00 -0.38 -4.69
C GLU A 41 -13.35 0.27 -5.92
N ASP A 42 -12.11 0.75 -5.79
CA ASP A 42 -11.28 1.29 -6.87
C ASP A 42 -10.68 0.21 -7.80
N GLN A 43 -10.93 -1.08 -7.51
CA GLN A 43 -10.42 -2.24 -8.25
C GLN A 43 -8.87 -2.31 -8.34
N TRP A 44 -8.16 -1.66 -7.43
CA TRP A 44 -6.69 -1.70 -7.36
C TRP A 44 -6.19 -2.95 -6.64
N ILE A 45 -7.01 -3.53 -5.76
CA ILE A 45 -6.77 -4.84 -5.17
C ILE A 45 -7.94 -5.77 -5.43
N ALA A 46 -7.68 -7.07 -5.35
CA ALA A 46 -8.67 -8.12 -5.36
C ALA A 46 -8.44 -9.07 -4.19
N ARG A 47 -9.48 -9.80 -3.79
CA ARG A 47 -9.32 -10.97 -2.92
C ARG A 47 -8.71 -12.10 -3.74
N PHE A 48 -7.69 -12.75 -3.21
CA PHE A 48 -7.10 -13.94 -3.76
C PHE A 48 -7.86 -15.14 -3.19
N GLU A 49 -8.68 -15.76 -4.03
CA GLU A 49 -9.50 -16.89 -3.62
C GLU A 49 -8.60 -18.11 -3.37
N GLN A 50 -8.74 -18.68 -2.17
CA GLN A 50 -8.18 -19.97 -1.81
C GLN A 50 -9.38 -20.87 -1.49
N GLU A 51 -9.30 -22.14 -1.90
CA GLU A 51 -10.28 -23.14 -1.51
C GLU A 51 -10.36 -23.21 0.02
N ASP A 52 -11.56 -23.44 0.56
CA ASP A 52 -11.85 -23.55 2.00
C ASP A 52 -11.59 -22.31 2.89
N THR A 53 -11.42 -21.11 2.33
CA THR A 53 -11.34 -19.88 3.14
C THR A 53 -12.60 -19.03 3.05
N SER A 54 -13.13 -18.63 4.21
CA SER A 54 -14.21 -17.65 4.24
C SER A 54 -13.77 -16.32 3.61
N ARG A 55 -14.69 -15.61 2.96
CA ARG A 55 -14.43 -14.36 2.24
C ARG A 55 -13.70 -13.30 3.08
N GLU A 56 -13.95 -13.28 4.39
CA GLU A 56 -13.32 -12.38 5.36
C GLU A 56 -11.84 -12.72 5.62
N LYS A 57 -11.46 -13.99 5.47
CA LYS A 57 -10.10 -14.48 5.67
C LYS A 57 -9.27 -14.50 4.40
N GLN A 58 -9.87 -14.29 3.22
CA GLN A 58 -9.13 -14.31 1.96
C GLN A 58 -8.02 -13.24 1.95
N PRO A 59 -6.80 -13.60 1.50
CA PRO A 59 -5.73 -12.63 1.31
C PRO A 59 -6.08 -11.65 0.19
N TYR A 60 -5.44 -10.48 0.21
CA TYR A 60 -5.57 -9.45 -0.82
C TYR A 60 -4.35 -9.48 -1.73
N GLN A 61 -4.53 -9.09 -2.99
CA GLN A 61 -3.45 -8.94 -3.97
C GLN A 61 -3.69 -7.72 -4.87
N LEU A 62 -2.62 -7.14 -5.43
CA LEU A 62 -2.76 -6.09 -6.45
C LEU A 62 -3.33 -6.66 -7.75
N THR A 63 -4.25 -5.92 -8.35
CA THR A 63 -4.69 -6.14 -9.73
C THR A 63 -3.67 -5.55 -10.71
N PRO A 64 -3.76 -5.86 -12.02
CA PRO A 64 -2.94 -5.18 -13.03
C PRO A 64 -3.11 -3.65 -13.01
N ALA A 65 -4.33 -3.15 -12.78
CA ALA A 65 -4.60 -1.73 -12.62
C ALA A 65 -3.94 -1.16 -11.36
N GLY A 66 -4.02 -1.87 -10.23
CA GLY A 66 -3.37 -1.49 -8.98
C GLY A 66 -1.85 -1.43 -9.08
N ARG A 67 -1.23 -2.35 -9.82
CA ARG A 67 0.23 -2.31 -10.09
C ARG A 67 0.61 -1.03 -10.85
N LYS A 68 -0.09 -0.71 -11.94
CA LYS A 68 0.14 0.54 -12.69
C LYS A 68 -0.06 1.78 -11.81
N ARG A 69 -1.10 1.81 -10.98
CA ARG A 69 -1.36 2.93 -10.07
C ARG A 69 -0.25 3.09 -9.04
N LEU A 70 0.28 1.98 -8.52
CA LEU A 70 1.40 1.98 -7.58
C LEU A 70 2.65 2.57 -8.25
N ASP A 71 2.97 2.17 -9.48
CA ASP A 71 4.14 2.69 -10.20
C ASP A 71 4.03 4.20 -10.42
N LEU A 72 2.85 4.70 -10.82
CA LEU A 72 2.58 6.14 -10.95
C LEU A 72 2.76 6.88 -9.63
N GLU A 73 2.30 6.31 -8.52
CA GLU A 73 2.44 6.94 -7.20
C GLU A 73 3.91 6.99 -6.76
N LEU A 74 4.67 5.93 -7.00
CA LEU A 74 6.10 5.89 -6.73
C LEU A 74 6.84 6.97 -7.51
N ASP A 75 6.52 7.14 -8.79
CA ASP A 75 7.15 8.16 -9.62
C ASP A 75 6.79 9.59 -9.18
N ARG A 76 5.51 9.82 -8.83
CA ARG A 76 5.06 11.09 -8.24
C ARG A 76 5.83 11.43 -6.96
N MET A 77 6.01 10.45 -6.06
CA MET A 77 6.76 10.65 -4.82
C MET A 77 8.25 10.97 -5.09
N LYS A 78 8.89 10.24 -6.01
CA LYS A 78 10.28 10.53 -6.41
C LYS A 78 10.43 11.95 -6.94
N GLN A 79 9.51 12.39 -7.81
CA GLN A 79 9.53 13.74 -8.37
C GLN A 79 9.40 14.81 -7.27
N LEU A 80 8.48 14.60 -6.32
CA LEU A 80 8.27 15.52 -5.20
C LEU A 80 9.54 15.65 -4.34
N THR A 81 10.19 14.52 -4.00
CA THR A 81 11.43 14.54 -3.22
C THR A 81 12.56 15.22 -3.97
N ARG A 82 12.72 14.99 -5.28
CA ARG A 82 13.73 15.68 -6.11
C ARG A 82 13.51 17.19 -6.13
N ALA A 83 12.27 17.63 -6.34
CA ALA A 83 11.93 19.05 -6.36
C ALA A 83 12.19 19.73 -5.00
N ALA A 84 11.84 19.06 -3.90
CA ALA A 84 12.12 19.55 -2.55
C ALA A 84 13.63 19.66 -2.28
N ALA A 85 14.41 18.66 -2.67
CA ALA A 85 15.86 18.67 -2.51
C ALA A 85 16.54 19.79 -3.33
N ALA A 86 16.11 20.00 -4.57
CA ALA A 86 16.61 21.09 -5.42
C ALA A 86 16.39 22.47 -4.78
N ARG A 87 15.19 22.71 -4.24
CA ARG A 87 14.84 23.97 -3.55
C ARG A 87 15.63 24.22 -2.27
N ARG A 88 16.01 23.17 -1.54
CA ARG A 88 16.87 23.31 -0.35
C ARG A 88 18.28 23.76 -0.72
N ARG A 89 18.86 23.17 -1.78
CA ARG A 89 20.22 23.53 -2.26
C ARG A 89 20.31 24.97 -2.74
N THR A 90 19.27 25.50 -3.38
CA THR A 90 19.22 26.90 -3.82
C THR A 90 19.02 27.90 -2.68
N ARG A 91 18.67 27.46 -1.46
CA ARG A 91 18.54 28.33 -0.28
C ARG A 91 19.78 28.33 0.61
N GLU A 92 20.66 27.34 0.46
CA GLU A 92 21.90 27.18 1.24
C GLU A 92 23.13 27.70 0.47
N ALA A 93 22.95 28.20 -0.76
CA ALA A 93 23.96 28.83 -1.63
C ALA A 93 23.62 30.31 -1.83
#